data_AF-T1A9R0-F1
#
_entry.id   AF-T1A9R0-F1
#
_cell.length_a   1.000
_cell.length_b   1.000
_cell.length_c   1.000
_cell.angle_alpha   90.00
_cell.angle_beta   90.00
_cell.angle_gamma   90.00
#
_symmetry.space_group_name_H-M   'P 1'
#
loop_
_entity.id
_entity.type
_entity.pdbx_description
1 polymer ?
#
loop_
_entity_poly.entity_id
_entity_poly.type
_entity_poly.pdbx_seq_one_letter_code
_entity_poly.pdbx_strand_id
1 'polypeptide(L)' 'MEFGVVLQTDPPARRTVELARKAEAAGFTHVWTF' A
#
# COMPACT_ATOMS: atom_id res chain seq x y z
N MET A 1 12.71 5.69 11.93
CA MET A 1 11.26 5.90 12.11
C MET A 1 10.55 4.93 11.21
N GLU A 2 9.54 4.21 11.70
CA GLU A 2 8.78 3.28 10.87
C GLU A 2 7.55 3.98 10.30
N PHE A 3 7.34 3.82 9.00
CA PHE A 3 6.21 4.41 8.28
C PHE A 3 5.36 3.30 7.66
N GLY A 4 4.04 3.48 7.75
CA GLY A 4 3.07 2.63 7.09
C GLY A 4 1.99 3.45 6.40
N VAL A 5 1.20 2.79 5.54
CA VAL A 5 0.14 3.43 4.74
C VAL A 5 -1.14 2.59 4.76
N VAL A 6 -2.29 3.25 4.76
CA VAL A 6 -3.60 2.60 4.59
C VAL A 6 -4.09 2.87 3.18
N LEU A 7 -4.48 1.81 2.47
CA LEU A 7 -4.99 1.86 1.10
C LEU A 7 -6.48 1.50 1.10
N GLN A 8 -7.28 2.30 0.43
CA GLN A 8 -8.67 1.93 0.13
C GLN A 8 -8.69 0.85 -0.96
N THR A 9 -9.51 -0.18 -0.76
CA THR A 9 -9.72 -1.25 -1.74
C THR A 9 -10.81 -0.87 -2.73
N ASP A 10 -10.45 -0.09 -3.74
CA ASP A 10 -11.36 0.24 -4.84
C ASP A 10 -11.07 -0.65 -6.06
N PRO A 11 -12.08 -1.36 -6.62
CA PRO A 11 -11.88 -2.17 -7.81
C PRO A 11 -11.29 -1.38 -8.98
N PRO A 12 -10.34 -1.96 -9.74
CA PRO A 12 -9.83 -3.32 -9.63
C PRO A 12 -8.77 -3.48 -8.53
N ALA A 13 -8.79 -4.63 -7.82
CA ALA A 13 -7.81 -4.96 -6.77
C ALA A 13 -6.34 -4.86 -7.20
N ARG A 14 -6.06 -5.00 -8.51
CA ARG A 14 -4.74 -4.75 -9.10
C ARG A 14 -4.18 -3.36 -8.74
N ARG A 15 -5.04 -2.34 -8.64
CA ARG A 15 -4.60 -0.99 -8.28
C ARG A 15 -4.07 -0.91 -6.86
N THR A 16 -4.73 -1.58 -5.92
CA THR A 16 -4.25 -1.71 -4.52
C THR A 16 -2.88 -2.39 -4.48
N VAL A 17 -2.68 -3.45 -5.25
CA VAL A 17 -1.38 -4.15 -5.32
C VAL A 17 -0.28 -3.27 -5.92
N GLU A 18 -0.57 -2.51 -6.98
CA GLU A 18 0.37 -1.54 -7.56
C GLU A 18 0.80 -0.48 -6.54
N LEU A 19 -0.13 0.02 -5.72
CA LEU A 19 0.16 1.01 -4.67
C LEU A 19 0.97 0.40 -3.53
N ALA A 20 0.66 -0.83 -3.11
CA ALA A 20 1.44 -1.54 -2.10
C ALA A 20 2.91 -1.74 -2.53
N ARG A 21 3.14 -2.13 -3.80
CA ARG A 21 4.50 -2.25 -4.36
C ARG A 21 5.24 -0.91 -4.39
N LYS A 22 4.54 0.19 -4.69
CA LYS A 22 5.14 1.53 -4.64
C LYS A 22 5.50 1.95 -3.22
N ALA A 23 4.65 1.61 -2.24
CA ALA A 23 4.93 1.87 -0.84
C ALA A 23 6.18 1.11 -0.37
N GLU A 24 6.29 -0.17 -0.72
CA GLU A 24 7.50 -0.97 -0.43
C GLU A 24 8.76 -0.34 -1.04
N ALA A 25 8.72 0.05 -2.32
CA ALA A 25 9.84 0.71 -2.99
C ALA A 25 10.20 2.09 -2.37
N ALA A 26 9.25 2.74 -1.72
CA ALA A 26 9.43 4.01 -1.02
C ALA A 26 9.89 3.84 0.45
N GLY A 27 10.11 2.61 0.92
CA GLY A 27 10.62 2.33 2.27
C GLY A 27 9.55 2.23 3.36
N PHE A 28 8.27 2.10 2.99
CA PHE A 28 7.22 1.78 3.96
C PHE A 28 7.34 0.31 4.38
N THR A 29 7.27 0.06 5.70
CA THR A 29 7.42 -1.29 6.25
C THR A 29 6.08 -2.02 6.38
N HIS A 30 4.96 -1.29 6.32
CA HIS A 30 3.63 -1.85 6.50
C HIS A 30 2.59 -1.20 5.57
N VAL A 31 1.68 -2.02 5.07
CA VAL A 31 0.51 -1.62 4.28
C VAL A 31 -0.71 -2.28 4.87
N TRP A 32 -1.78 -1.52 5.10
CA TRP A 32 -3.07 -2.04 5.53
C TRP A 32 -4.17 -1.65 4.55
N THR A 33 -5.21 -2.45 4.48
CA THR A 33 -6.44 -2.13 3.78
C THR A 33 -7.57 -1.98 4.78
N PHE A 34 -8.49 -1.05 4.51
CA PHE A 34 -9.81 -1.00 5.13
C PHE A 34 -10.85 -1.57 4.17
#